data_AF-A0ABD3W543-F1
#
_entry.id   AF-A0ABD3W543-F1
#
_cell.length_a   1.000
_cell.length_b   1.000
_cell.length_c   1.000
_cell.angle_alpha   90.00
_cell.angle_beta   90.00
_cell.angle_gamma   90.00
#
_symmetry.space_group_name_H-M   'P 1'
#
loop_
_entity.id
_entity.type
_entity.pdbx_description
1 polymer ?
#
loop_
_entity_poly.entity_id
_entity_poly.type
_entity_poly.pdbx_seq_one_letter_code
_entity_poly.pdbx_strand_id
1 'polypeptide(L)'
;MEPNIEPIIYSPLTKFTLGWFNYQSTKCAGFELDYYDCAVRVSKTNAKQICWKQYQDLVECAKGWKQLKRYEEMSKERKKQGRPYLPTPPADVIPPSNPY
;
A
#
# COMPACT_ATOMS: atom_id res chain seq x y z
N MET A 1 0.85 17.38 6.34
CA MET A 1 0.24 17.64 7.65
C MET A 1 -0.53 16.36 7.97
N GLU A 2 0.07 15.44 8.71
CA GLU A 2 -0.64 14.23 9.17
C GLU A 2 -1.62 14.66 10.26
N PRO A 3 -2.91 14.32 10.19
CA PRO A 3 -3.81 14.60 11.30
C PRO A 3 -3.35 13.79 12.53
N ASN A 4 -3.24 14.43 13.68
CA ASN A 4 -3.12 13.74 14.96
C ASN A 4 -4.40 12.90 15.15
N ILE A 5 -4.30 11.58 15.01
CA ILE A 5 -5.43 10.65 15.15
C ILE A 5 -5.71 10.33 16.63
N GLU A 6 -4.85 10.77 17.56
CA GLU A 6 -5.08 10.60 19.00
C GLU A 6 -6.21 11.55 19.47
N PRO A 7 -7.39 11.01 19.86
CA PRO A 7 -8.46 11.86 20.35
C PRO A 7 -8.09 12.37 21.75
N ILE A 8 -8.06 13.69 21.93
CA ILE A 8 -7.88 14.34 23.24
C ILE A 8 -9.01 13.93 24.21
N ILE A 9 -10.18 13.56 23.67
CA ILE A 9 -11.36 13.10 24.42
C ILE A 9 -11.84 11.78 23.83
N TYR A 10 -11.73 10.68 24.58
CA TYR A 10 -12.25 9.37 24.16
C TYR A 10 -13.75 9.30 24.42
N SER A 11 -14.56 9.25 23.36
CA SER A 11 -16.02 9.26 23.40
C SER A 11 -16.61 8.25 22.40
N PRO A 12 -17.89 7.83 22.54
CA PRO A 12 -18.51 6.88 21.61
C PRO A 12 -18.52 7.36 20.15
N LEU A 13 -18.63 8.68 19.95
CA LEU A 13 -18.57 9.31 18.63
C LEU A 13 -17.16 9.24 18.04
N THR A 14 -16.12 9.51 18.83
CA THR A 14 -14.73 9.41 18.36
C THR A 14 -14.34 7.95 18.06
N LYS A 15 -14.86 6.97 18.82
CA LYS A 15 -14.72 5.53 18.54
C LYS A 15 -15.33 5.13 17.19
N PHE A 16 -16.47 5.71 16.83
CA PHE A 16 -17.11 5.44 15.53
C PHE A 16 -16.31 6.05 14.36
N THR A 17 -15.72 7.24 14.54
CA THR A 17 -14.95 7.90 13.49
C THR A 17 -13.54 7.33 13.27
N LEU A 18 -12.95 6.68 14.28
CA LEU A 18 -11.58 6.13 14.20
C LEU A 18 -11.41 5.05 13.12
N GLY A 19 -12.46 4.28 12.82
CA GLY A 19 -12.44 3.24 11.79
C GLY A 19 -12.72 3.73 10.37
N TRP A 20 -13.05 5.02 10.19
CA TRP A 20 -13.46 5.53 8.88
C TRP A 20 -12.31 6.11 8.05
N PHE A 21 -11.21 6.45 8.72
CA PHE A 21 -10.03 7.07 8.10
C PHE A 21 -8.81 6.14 8.03
N ASN A 22 -8.99 4.84 8.29
CA ASN A 22 -7.93 3.85 8.26
C ASN A 22 -8.09 2.86 7.08
N TYR A 23 -7.00 2.21 6.70
CA TYR A 23 -6.94 1.25 5.60
C TYR A 23 -7.20 -0.20 6.05
N GLN A 24 -7.59 -0.41 7.30
CA GLN A 24 -7.75 -1.72 7.96
C GLN A 24 -8.75 -2.65 7.25
N SER A 25 -9.76 -2.10 6.55
CA SER A 25 -10.74 -2.90 5.79
C SER A 25 -10.40 -3.04 4.30
N THR A 26 -9.25 -2.51 3.87
CA THR A 26 -8.83 -2.51 2.46
C THR A 26 -7.72 -3.52 2.21
N LYS A 27 -7.39 -3.76 0.94
CA LYS A 27 -6.21 -4.54 0.53
C LYS A 27 -4.88 -4.02 1.09
N CYS A 28 -4.84 -2.78 1.60
CA CYS A 28 -3.64 -2.13 2.13
C CYS A 28 -3.49 -2.26 3.65
N ALA A 29 -4.36 -3.01 4.32
CA ALA A 29 -4.33 -3.21 5.77
C ALA A 29 -2.96 -3.71 6.27
N GLY A 30 -2.32 -4.63 5.55
CA GLY A 30 -0.99 -5.14 5.92
C GLY A 30 0.09 -4.06 5.95
N PHE A 31 0.13 -3.20 4.93
CA PHE A 31 1.09 -2.08 4.88
C PHE A 31 0.84 -1.03 5.96
N GLU A 32 -0.41 -0.86 6.38
CA GLU A 32 -0.77 0.01 7.49
C GLU A 32 -0.30 -0.56 8.83
N LEU A 33 -0.46 -1.86 9.05
CA LEU A 33 0.08 -2.53 10.23
C LEU A 33 1.61 -2.42 10.28
N ASP A 34 2.32 -2.63 9.17
CA ASP A 34 3.79 -2.50 9.11
C ASP A 34 4.27 -1.09 9.46
N TYR A 35 3.55 -0.06 9.01
CA TYR A 35 3.85 1.33 9.35
C TYR A 35 3.65 1.59 10.84
N TYR A 36 2.53 1.14 11.43
CA TYR A 36 2.26 1.31 12.85
C TYR A 36 3.23 0.50 13.72
N ASP A 37 3.59 -0.71 13.33
CA ASP A 37 4.60 -1.54 14.01
C ASP A 37 5.97 -0.86 14.05
N CYS A 38 6.35 -0.17 12.98
CA CYS A 38 7.55 0.65 12.97
C CYS A 38 7.38 1.89 13.88
N ALA A 39 6.24 2.58 13.76
CA ALA A 39 5.98 3.82 14.47
C ALA A 39 5.87 3.63 15.99
N VAL A 40 5.39 2.49 16.48
CA VAL A 40 5.31 2.19 17.93
C VAL A 40 6.70 1.98 18.54
N ARG A 41 7.66 1.46 17.77
CA ARG A 41 9.05 1.25 18.23
C ARG A 41 9.86 2.54 18.28
N VAL A 42 9.39 3.61 17.66
CA VAL A 42 10.12 4.87 17.44
C VAL A 42 9.33 6.02 18.07
N SER A 43 10.00 7.08 18.51
CA SER A 43 9.28 8.28 18.96
C SER A 43 8.51 8.92 17.80
N LYS A 44 7.34 9.49 18.09
CA LYS A 44 6.46 10.16 17.09
C LYS A 44 7.20 11.17 16.20
N THR A 45 8.17 11.88 16.77
CA THR A 45 8.99 12.86 16.04
C THR A 45 9.92 12.23 15.02
N ASN A 46 10.42 11.02 15.29
CA ASN A 46 11.38 10.31 14.45
C ASN A 46 10.72 9.31 13.50
N ALA A 47 9.47 8.91 13.76
CA ALA A 47 8.71 7.97 12.95
C ALA A 47 8.67 8.40 11.47
N LYS A 48 8.55 9.70 11.19
CA LYS A 48 8.51 10.23 9.82
C LYS A 48 9.79 9.98 9.03
N GLN A 49 10.95 9.98 9.68
CA GLN A 49 12.24 9.76 9.02
C GLN A 49 12.60 8.27 8.98
N ILE A 50 12.41 7.57 10.10
CA ILE A 50 12.81 6.18 10.26
C ILE A 50 11.83 5.23 9.56
N CYS A 51 10.53 5.44 9.73
CA CYS A 51 9.47 4.61 9.15
C CYS A 51 8.99 5.12 7.78
N TRP A 52 9.80 5.96 7.14
CA TRP A 52 9.46 6.57 5.85
C TRP A 52 9.20 5.53 4.77
N LYS A 53 9.93 4.42 4.78
CA LYS A 53 9.80 3.35 3.78
C LYS A 53 8.44 2.66 3.88
N GLN A 54 8.03 2.26 5.07
CA GLN A 54 6.74 1.62 5.33
C GLN A 54 5.59 2.57 4.94
N TYR A 55 5.74 3.86 5.25
CA TYR A 55 4.78 4.87 4.83
C TYR A 55 4.69 4.98 3.29
N GLN A 56 5.83 4.96 2.59
CA GLN A 56 5.84 4.98 1.12
C GLN A 56 5.17 3.75 0.52
N ASP A 57 5.32 2.58 1.13
CA ASP A 57 4.69 1.34 0.67
C ASP A 57 3.16 1.38 0.88
N LEU A 58 2.69 1.92 2.01
CA LEU A 58 1.25 2.20 2.22
C LEU A 58 0.68 3.16 1.17
N VAL A 59 1.39 4.27 0.89
CA VAL A 59 0.97 5.25 -0.12
C VAL A 59 0.98 4.63 -1.51
N GLU A 60 1.94 3.75 -1.80
CA GLU A 60 2.01 3.03 -3.07
C GLU A 60 0.83 2.06 -3.21
N CYS A 61 0.50 1.29 -2.17
CA CYS A 61 -0.65 0.39 -2.20
C CYS A 61 -1.98 1.16 -2.45
N ALA A 62 -2.13 2.32 -1.81
CA ALA A 62 -3.33 3.15 -1.96
C ALA A 62 -3.46 3.77 -3.36
N LYS A 63 -2.34 4.13 -4.00
CA LYS A 63 -2.35 4.93 -5.25
C LYS A 63 -1.92 4.17 -6.51
N GLY A 64 -1.15 3.09 -6.38
CA GLY A 64 -0.64 2.24 -7.48
C GLY A 64 0.31 2.94 -8.45
N TRP A 65 0.88 4.09 -8.09
CA TRP A 65 1.67 4.91 -9.03
C TRP A 65 2.93 4.22 -9.55
N LYS A 66 3.67 3.52 -8.68
CA LYS A 66 4.89 2.82 -9.10
C LYS A 66 4.54 1.63 -9.99
N GLN A 67 3.49 0.87 -9.64
CA GLN A 67 2.97 -0.22 -10.47
C GLN A 67 2.57 0.24 -11.87
N LEU A 68 1.81 1.35 -11.99
CA LEU A 68 1.41 1.92 -13.27
C LEU A 68 2.62 2.35 -14.11
N LYS A 69 3.55 3.08 -13.50
CA LYS A 69 4.79 3.51 -14.18
C LYS A 69 5.58 2.31 -14.72
N ARG A 70 5.72 1.25 -13.91
CA ARG A 70 6.39 0.01 -14.33
C ARG A 70 5.69 -0.63 -15.53
N TYR A 71 4.35 -0.69 -15.51
CA TYR A 71 3.58 -1.22 -16.63
C TYR A 71 3.81 -0.42 -17.93
N GLU A 72 3.79 0.90 -17.85
CA GLU A 72 4.04 1.77 -19.00
C GLU A 72 5.45 1.58 -19.58
N GLU A 73 6.47 1.50 -18.73
CA GLU A 73 7.86 1.28 -19.15
C GLU A 73 8.02 -0.08 -19.84
N MET A 74 7.47 -1.15 -19.25
CA MET A 74 7.47 -2.47 -19.88
C MET A 74 6.73 -2.48 -21.23
N SER A 75 5.61 -1.76 -21.32
CA SER A 75 4.84 -1.62 -22.57
C SER A 75 5.62 -0.87 -23.65
N LYS A 76 6.33 0.21 -23.28
CA LYS A 76 7.21 0.97 -24.18
C LYS A 76 8.34 0.09 -24.72
N GLU A 77 9.01 -0.68 -23.85
CA GLU A 77 10.08 -1.59 -24.28
C GLU A 77 9.57 -2.71 -25.19
N ARG A 78 8.40 -3.28 -24.92
CA ARG A 78 7.78 -4.28 -25.82
C ARG A 78 7.47 -3.70 -27.20
N LYS A 79 6.98 -2.46 -27.27
CA LYS A 79 6.72 -1.75 -28.53
C LYS A 79 8.01 -1.49 -29.30
N LYS A 80 9.07 -1.04 -28.62
CA LYS A 80 10.40 -0.83 -29.24
C LYS A 80 10.96 -2.12 -29.85
N GLN A 81 10.74 -3.25 -29.19
CA GLN A 81 11.20 -4.56 -29.66
C GLN A 81 10.29 -5.19 -30.73
N GLY A 82 9.16 -4.57 -31.07
CA GLY A 82 8.23 -5.11 -32.06
C GLY A 82 7.63 -6.47 -31.69
N ARG A 83 7.54 -6.81 -30.39
CA ARG A 83 7.04 -8.12 -29.97
C ARG A 83 5.56 -8.28 -30.32
N PRO A 84 5.14 -9.44 -30.85
CA PRO A 84 3.73 -9.69 -31.10
C PRO A 84 2.94 -9.73 -29.78
N TYR A 85 1.63 -9.49 -29.89
CA TYR A 85 0.69 -9.72 -28.79
C TYR A 85 0.65 -11.22 -28.47
N LEU A 86 0.83 -11.55 -27.19
CA LEU A 86 0.68 -12.92 -26.70
C LEU A 86 -0.67 -12.98 -25.99
N PRO A 87 -1.52 -13.98 -26.27
CA PRO A 87 -2.75 -14.17 -25.53
C PRO A 87 -2.42 -14.47 -24.06
N THR A 88 -3.33 -14.12 -23.15
CA THR A 88 -3.17 -14.53 -21.75
C THR A 88 -3.19 -16.06 -21.68
N PRO A 89 -2.23 -16.69 -20.97
CA PRO A 89 -2.24 -18.13 -20.79
C PRO A 89 -3.53 -18.57 -20.06
N PRO A 90 -4.02 -19.80 -20.30
CA PRO A 90 -5.17 -20.34 -19.57
C PRO A 90 -4.85 -20.42 -18.08
N ALA A 91 -5.88 -20.27 -17.23
CA ALA A 91 -5.73 -20.28 -15.77
C ALA A 91 -5.07 -21.57 -15.25
N ASP A 92 -5.36 -22.71 -15.90
CA ASP A 92 -4.87 -24.03 -15.51
C ASP A 92 -3.35 -24.22 -15.75
N VAL A 93 -2.74 -23.37 -16.57
CA VAL A 93 -1.30 -23.45 -16.91
C VAL A 93 -0.43 -22.74 -15.88
N ILE A 94 -1.00 -21.78 -15.13
CA ILE A 94 -0.28 -21.07 -14.09
C ILE A 94 -0.61 -21.76 -12.77
N PRO A 95 0.36 -22.36 -12.05
CA PRO A 95 0.08 -22.89 -10.72
C PRO A 95 -0.47 -21.74 -9.86
N PRO A 96 -1.49 -21.99 -9.01
CA PRO A 96 -2.09 -20.93 -8.21
C PRO A 96 -0.96 -20.19 -7.50
N SER A 97 -0.91 -18.86 -7.70
CA SER A 97 0.09 -18.02 -7.02
C SER A 97 0.01 -18.34 -5.54
N ASN A 98 1.12 -18.82 -4.98
CA ASN A 98 1.18 -19.32 -3.61
C ASN A 98 0.48 -18.36 -2.64
N PRO A 99 -0.53 -18.80 -1.86
CA PRO A 99 -1.24 -17.94 -0.92
C PRO A 99 -0.42 -17.62 0.36
N TYR A 100 0.81 -18.13 0.49
CA TYR A 100 1.74 -17.83 1.58
C TYR A 100 2.64 -16.63 1.26
#